data_AF-A0A0G1JAN6-F1
#
_entry.id   AF-A0A0G1JAN6-F1
#
_cell.length_a   1.000
_cell.length_b   1.000
_cell.length_c   1.000
_cell.angle_alpha   90.00
_cell.angle_beta   90.00
_cell.angle_gamma   90.00
#
_symmetry.space_group_name_H-M   'P 1'
#
loop_
_entity.id
_entity.type
_entity.pdbx_description
1 polymer ?
#
loop_
_entity_poly.entity_id
_entity_poly.type
_entity_poly.pdbx_seq_one_letter_code
_entity_poly.pdbx_strand_id
1 'polypeptide(L)'
;MTLVQALIMSIVEGVTEFLPVSSTAHLVLASKLMGISQTGFVKSFEIAIQLGAILAVVVLYFKDLTANYRVWPKIILAFVPTDVLGF
;
A
#
# COMPACT_ATOMS: atom_id res chain seq x y z
N MET A 1 15.61 0.82 12.13
CA MET A 1 14.95 -0.26 11.38
C MET A 1 16.03 -1.19 10.84
N THR A 2 15.97 -2.48 11.13
CA THR A 2 16.91 -3.49 10.61
C THR A 2 16.39 -4.10 9.30
N LEU A 3 17.24 -4.82 8.57
CA LEU A 3 16.81 -5.51 7.33
C LEU A 3 15.68 -6.53 7.60
N VAL A 4 15.76 -7.25 8.73
CA VAL A 4 14.72 -8.20 9.14
C VAL A 4 13.41 -7.49 9.46
N GLN A 5 13.46 -6.37 10.18
CA GLN A 5 12.28 -5.54 10.45
C GLN A 5 11.67 -5.01 9.15
N ALA A 6 12.50 -4.53 8.21
CA ALA A 6 12.04 -4.06 6.90
C ALA A 6 11.34 -5.19 6.13
N LEU A 7 11.93 -6.37 6.08
CA LEU A 7 11.35 -7.54 5.41
C LEU A 7 10.00 -7.94 6.01
N ILE A 8 9.90 -7.98 7.35
CA ILE A 8 8.64 -8.31 8.04
C ILE A 8 7.57 -7.26 7.70
N MET A 9 7.90 -5.97 7.81
CA MET A 9 6.96 -4.88 7.48
C MET A 9 6.48 -4.97 6.02
N SER A 10 7.39 -5.23 5.07
CA SER A 10 7.04 -5.40 3.66
C SER A 10 6.14 -6.61 3.40
N ILE A 11 6.34 -7.72 4.12
CA ILE A 11 5.47 -8.90 4.03
C ILE A 11 4.10 -8.59 4.61
N VAL A 12 4.04 -7.94 5.78
CA VAL A 12 2.77 -7.55 6.41
C VAL A 12 1.98 -6.65 5.46
N GLU A 13 2.61 -5.62 4.90
CA GLU A 13 1.97 -4.74 3.92
C GLU A 13 1.48 -5.53 2.69
N GLY A 14 2.37 -6.27 2.04
CA GLY A 14 2.03 -6.99 0.80
C GLY A 14 0.92 -8.04 0.98
N VAL A 15 0.79 -8.62 2.17
CA VAL A 15 -0.32 -9.53 2.49
C VAL A 15 -1.58 -8.74 2.81
N THR A 16 -1.50 -7.75 3.70
CA THR A 16 -2.70 -7.13 4.28
C THR A 16 -3.34 -6.06 3.41
N GLU A 17 -2.62 -5.45 2.47
CA GLU A 17 -3.14 -4.36 1.62
C GLU A 17 -4.29 -4.82 0.70
N PHE A 18 -4.26 -6.08 0.26
CA PHE A 18 -5.30 -6.64 -0.61
C PHE A 18 -6.46 -7.30 0.15
N LEU A 19 -6.33 -7.44 1.47
CA LEU A 19 -7.36 -8.00 2.34
C LEU A 19 -8.15 -6.87 3.01
N PRO A 20 -9.46 -7.05 3.25
CA PRO A 20 -10.29 -6.05 3.93
C PRO A 20 -10.05 -6.06 5.45
N VAL A 21 -8.80 -5.88 5.88
CA VAL A 21 -8.34 -6.02 7.28
C VAL A 21 -7.54 -4.81 7.79
N SER A 22 -7.36 -3.75 6.99
CA SER A 22 -6.54 -2.56 7.29
C SER A 22 -5.05 -2.85 7.46
N SER A 23 -4.28 -2.62 6.40
CA SER A 23 -2.82 -2.72 6.38
C SER A 23 -2.15 -1.74 7.35
N THR A 24 -2.64 -0.50 7.41
CA THR A 24 -2.12 0.54 8.32
C THR A 24 -2.17 0.10 9.79
N ALA A 25 -3.26 -0.52 10.23
CA ALA A 25 -3.39 -1.01 11.60
C ALA A 25 -2.37 -2.14 11.89
N HIS A 26 -2.18 -3.04 10.93
CA HIS A 26 -1.22 -4.14 11.05
C HIS A 26 0.23 -3.66 11.05
N LEU A 27 0.60 -2.67 10.24
CA LEU A 27 1.93 -2.05 10.26
C LEU A 27 2.21 -1.35 11.59
N VAL A 28 1.25 -0.58 12.12
CA VAL A 28 1.39 0.06 13.43
C VAL A 28 1.56 -0.99 14.53
N LEU A 29 0.78 -2.07 14.52
CA LEU A 29 0.90 -3.16 15.49
C LEU A 29 2.26 -3.87 15.37
N ALA A 30 2.67 -4.25 14.15
CA ALA A 30 3.94 -4.90 13.89
C ALA A 30 5.13 -4.02 14.33
N SER A 31 5.08 -2.72 14.05
CA SER A 31 6.11 -1.76 14.47
C SER A 31 6.24 -1.70 16.00
N LYS A 32 5.11 -1.68 16.73
CA LYS A 32 5.09 -1.72 18.20
C LYS A 32 5.63 -3.02 18.76
N LEU A 33 5.22 -4.16 18.20
CA LEU A 33 5.67 -5.50 18.65
C LEU A 33 7.18 -5.68 18.43
N MET A 34 7.74 -5.11 17.38
CA MET A 34 9.17 -5.14 17.07
C MET A 34 9.98 -4.03 17.74
N GLY A 35 9.36 -3.16 18.54
CA GLY A 35 10.02 -2.04 19.22
C GLY A 35 10.58 -0.97 18.26
N ILE A 36 9.98 -0.80 17.08
CA ILE A 36 10.40 0.18 16.08
C ILE A 36 9.90 1.56 16.50
N SER A 37 10.82 2.50 16.69
CA SER A 37 10.45 3.90 16.93
C SER A 37 9.83 4.52 15.69
N GLN A 38 8.65 5.12 15.85
CA GLN A 38 7.94 5.83 14.79
C GLN A 38 8.62 7.17 14.49
N THR A 39 9.67 7.10 13.69
CA THR A 39 10.44 8.25 13.18
C THR A 39 9.92 8.68 11.81
N GLY A 40 10.28 9.88 11.36
CA GLY A 40 9.95 10.34 10.00
C GLY A 40 10.41 9.35 8.92
N PHE A 41 11.57 8.71 9.11
CA PHE A 41 12.07 7.67 8.22
C PHE A 41 11.14 6.44 8.16
N VAL A 42 10.66 5.95 9.30
CA VAL A 42 9.78 4.77 9.35
C VAL A 42 8.44 5.07 8.68
N LYS A 43 7.88 6.26 8.92
CA LYS A 43 6.67 6.70 8.23
C LYS A 43 6.85 6.78 6.71
N SER A 44 7.98 7.34 6.25
CA SER A 44 8.30 7.36 4.82
C SER A 44 8.52 5.96 4.25
N PHE A 45 9.09 5.04 5.03
CA PHE A 45 9.25 3.64 4.63
C PHE A 45 7.90 2.93 4.49
N GLU A 46 6.98 3.09 5.44
CA GLU A 46 5.61 2.55 5.38
C GLU A 46 4.89 3.03 4.10
N ILE A 47 5.01 4.32 3.75
CA ILE A 47 4.47 4.86 2.48
C ILE A 47 5.16 4.23 1.26
N ALA A 48 6.48 4.05 1.32
CA ALA A 48 7.25 3.50 0.19
C ALA A 48 6.93 2.03 -0.10
N ILE A 49 6.68 1.21 0.93
CA ILE A 49 6.32 -0.21 0.73
C ILE A 49 4.92 -0.39 0.14
N GLN A 50 3.99 0.52 0.44
CA GLN A 50 2.65 0.53 -0.16
C GLN A 50 2.70 0.76 -1.68
N LEU A 51 3.67 1.55 -2.17
CA LEU A 51 3.92 1.68 -3.62
C LEU A 51 4.29 0.33 -4.27
N GLY A 52 4.95 -0.57 -3.53
CA GLY A 52 5.23 -1.94 -3.95
C GLY A 52 3.95 -2.75 -4.14
N ALA A 53 2.98 -2.62 -3.22
CA ALA A 53 1.67 -3.26 -3.35
C ALA A 53 0.88 -2.69 -4.54
N ILE A 54 0.90 -1.38 -4.76
CA ILE A 54 0.31 -0.74 -5.94
C ILE A 54 0.95 -1.28 -7.22
N LEU A 55 2.29 -1.38 -7.26
CA LEU A 55 3.01 -1.91 -8.41
C LEU A 55 2.63 -3.37 -8.69
N ALA A 56 2.40 -4.19 -7.68
CA ALA A 56 1.94 -5.56 -7.87
C ALA A 56 0.59 -5.61 -8.62
N VAL A 57 -0.36 -4.72 -8.29
CA VAL A 57 -1.64 -4.59 -9.00
C VAL A 57 -1.44 -4.07 -10.42
N VAL A 58 -0.58 -3.06 -10.62
CA VAL A 58 -0.27 -2.53 -11.95
C VAL A 58 0.32 -3.62 -12.85
N VAL A 59 1.24 -4.44 -12.33
CA VAL A 59 1.84 -5.56 -13.06
C VAL A 59 0.81 -6.64 -13.34
N LEU A 60 -0.02 -7.01 -12.36
CA LEU A 60 -1.07 -8.02 -12.49
C LEU A 60 -2.08 -7.65 -13.59
N TYR A 61 -2.50 -6.38 -13.64
CA TYR A 61 -3.48 -5.87 -14.60
C TYR A 61 -2.85 -5.09 -15.75
N PHE A 62 -1.54 -5.23 -15.99
CA PHE A 62 -0.82 -4.42 -16.96
C PHE A 62 -1.45 -4.46 -18.36
N LYS A 63 -1.88 -5.64 -18.80
CA LYS A 63 -2.53 -5.82 -20.11
C LYS A 63 -3.90 -5.15 -20.16
N ASP A 64 -4.71 -5.24 -19.11
CA ASP A 64 -6.03 -4.60 -19.07
C ASP A 64 -5.90 -3.07 -19.03
N LEU A 65 -4.95 -2.56 -18.25
CA LEU A 65 -4.65 -1.12 -18.14
C LEU A 65 -4.14 -0.52 -19.46
N THR A 66 -3.35 -1.28 -20.23
CA THR A 66 -2.74 -0.81 -21.48
C THR A 66 -3.60 -1.08 -22.72
N ALA A 67 -4.31 -2.21 -22.79
CA ALA A 67 -5.07 -2.60 -23.97
C ALA A 67 -6.55 -2.16 -23.91
N ASN A 68 -7.14 -2.03 -22.72
CA ASN A 68 -8.55 -1.71 -22.56
C ASN A 68 -8.76 -0.27 -22.05
N TYR A 69 -8.79 0.70 -22.95
CA TYR A 69 -8.98 2.11 -22.61
C TYR A 69 -10.29 2.43 -21.86
N ARG A 70 -11.27 1.50 -21.86
CA ARG A 70 -12.55 1.67 -21.14
C ARG A 70 -12.40 1.53 -19.62
N VAL A 71 -11.26 1.05 -19.11
CA VAL A 71 -11.00 0.96 -17.66
C VAL A 71 -10.71 2.33 -17.04
N TRP A 72 -10.06 3.23 -17.78
CA TRP A 72 -9.63 4.53 -17.26
C TRP A 72 -10.78 5.44 -16.81
N PRO A 73 -11.88 5.61 -17.58
CA PRO A 73 -13.03 6.38 -17.10
C PRO A 73 -13.64 5.82 -15.81
N LYS A 74 -13.63 4.49 -15.63
CA LYS A 74 -14.15 3.84 -14.42
C LYS A 74 -13.25 4.09 -13.22
N ILE A 75 -11.93 4.00 -13.41
CA ILE A 75 -10.94 4.28 -12.37
C ILE A 75 -11.05 5.74 -11.92
N ILE A 76 -11.10 6.68 -12.88
CA ILE A 76 -11.24 8.11 -12.57
C ILE A 76 -12.54 8.39 -11.81
N LEU A 77 -13.66 7.84 -12.28
CA LEU A 77 -14.96 8.00 -11.62
C LEU A 77 -14.97 7.45 -10.19
N ALA A 78 -14.26 6.34 -9.93
CA ALA A 78 -14.12 5.77 -8.59
C ALA A 78 -13.13 6.55 -7.69
N PHE A 79 -12.10 7.15 -8.28
CA PHE A 79 -11.08 7.91 -7.57
C PHE A 79 -11.58 9.29 -7.10
N VAL A 80 -12.28 10.03 -7.97
CA VAL A 80 -12.69 11.43 -7.71
C VAL A 80 -13.46 11.60 -6.38
N PRO A 81 -14.47 10.78 -6.04
CA PRO A 81 -15.16 10.90 -4.75
C PRO A 81 -14.23 10.66 -3.55
N THR A 82 -13.29 9.72 -3.68
CA THR A 82 -12.33 9.39 -2.62
C THR A 82 -11.35 10.54 -2.39
N ASP A 83 -10.89 11.18 -3.47
CA ASP A 83 -9.99 12.33 -3.41
C ASP A 83 -10.68 13.56 -2.80
N VAL A 84 -11.90 13.88 -3.25
CA VAL A 84 -12.67 15.05 -2.75
C VAL A 84 -13.05 14.90 -1.28
N LEU A 85 -13.39 13.69 -0.81
CA LEU A 85 -13.76 13.45 0.58
C LEU A 85 -12.54 13.21 1.48
N GLY A 86 -11.40 12.81 0.91
CA GLY A 86 -10.17 12.49 1.64
C GLY A 86 -9.27 13.70 1.92
N PHE A 87 -9.51 14.83 1.24
CA PHE A 87 -8.82 16.11 1.43
C PHE A 87 -9.49 16.97 2.51
#